data_AF-A0A9W5QYK1-F1
#
_entry.id   AF-A0A9W5QYK1-F1
#
_cell.length_a   1.000
_cell.length_b   1.000
_cell.length_c   1.000
_cell.angle_alpha   90.00
_cell.angle_beta   90.00
_cell.angle_gamma   90.00
#
_symmetry.space_group_name_H-M   'P 1'
#
loop_
_entity.id
_entity.type
_entity.pdbx_description
1 polymer ?
#
loop_
_entity_poly.entity_id
_entity_poly.type
_entity_poly.pdbx_seq_one_letter_code
_entity_poly.pdbx_strand_id
1 'polypeptide(L)'
;MEYLKQKEKEEQFWKVQEARVEKYIYYNIEDVKSITFIEKGVSPMGVPKLKGYINNNKELDFIASISTTKNFENKFTRSGELDEMIKKPAKSVSEIEKEEKEKKQE
;
A
#
# COMPACT_ATOMS: atom_id res chain seq x y z
N MET A 1 -14.59 -23.28 14.81
CA MET A 1 -13.47 -23.56 13.89
C MET A 1 -13.52 -22.70 12.62
N GLU A 2 -14.67 -22.57 11.95
CA GLU A 2 -14.79 -21.75 10.73
C GLU A 2 -14.48 -20.25 10.96
N TYR A 3 -14.98 -19.67 12.06
CA TYR A 3 -14.70 -18.30 12.45
C TYR A 3 -13.19 -18.00 12.60
N LEU A 4 -12.46 -18.92 13.26
CA LEU A 4 -11.01 -18.77 13.45
C LEU A 4 -10.26 -18.79 12.12
N LYS A 5 -10.61 -19.74 11.23
CA LYS A 5 -10.02 -19.82 9.88
C LYS A 5 -10.31 -18.59 9.04
N GLN A 6 -11.49 -17.99 9.18
CA GLN A 6 -11.84 -16.76 8.46
C GLN A 6 -11.04 -15.56 8.99
N LYS A 7 -10.91 -15.43 10.31
CA LYS A 7 -10.10 -14.40 10.94
C LYS A 7 -8.62 -14.50 10.54
N GLU A 8 -8.06 -15.70 10.54
CA GLU A 8 -6.67 -15.93 10.10
C GLU A 8 -6.47 -15.52 8.64
N LYS A 9 -7.40 -15.88 7.74
CA LYS A 9 -7.33 -15.47 6.32
C LYS A 9 -7.40 -13.96 6.15
N GLU A 10 -8.25 -13.28 6.93
CA GLU A 10 -8.38 -11.84 6.92
C GLU A 10 -7.10 -11.15 7.41
N GLU A 11 -6.51 -11.62 8.52
CA GLU A 11 -5.24 -11.11 9.04
C GLU A 11 -4.10 -11.31 8.04
N GLN A 12 -4.03 -12.48 7.38
CA GLN A 12 -3.04 -12.73 6.33
C GLN A 12 -3.25 -11.83 5.12
N PHE A 13 -4.50 -11.63 4.70
CA PHE A 13 -4.84 -10.70 3.63
C PHE A 13 -4.30 -9.31 3.94
N TRP A 14 -4.61 -8.76 5.11
CA TRP A 14 -4.16 -7.41 5.48
C TRP A 14 -2.65 -7.30 5.61
N LYS A 15 -1.97 -8.29 6.19
CA LYS A 15 -0.49 -8.31 6.26
C LYS A 15 0.14 -8.25 4.87
N VAL A 16 -0.39 -8.99 3.91
CA VAL A 16 0.08 -8.95 2.52
C VAL A 16 -0.17 -7.58 1.88
N GLN A 17 -1.35 -6.98 2.11
CA GLN A 17 -1.64 -5.66 1.54
C GLN A 17 -0.80 -4.55 2.17
N GLU A 18 -0.59 -4.57 3.50
CA GLU A 18 0.28 -3.63 4.20
C GLU A 18 1.69 -3.68 3.61
N ALA A 19 2.29 -4.87 3.49
CA ALA A 19 3.63 -5.02 2.92
C ALA A 19 3.75 -4.50 1.48
N ARG A 20 2.70 -4.67 0.65
CA ARG A 20 2.70 -4.15 -0.73
C ARG A 20 2.53 -2.64 -0.78
N VAL A 21 1.70 -2.07 0.09
CA VAL A 21 1.54 -0.61 0.20
C VAL A 21 2.84 0.01 0.72
N GLU A 22 3.50 -0.58 1.71
CA GLU A 22 4.81 -0.14 2.19
C GLU A 22 5.84 -0.16 1.07
N LYS A 23 5.95 -1.26 0.32
CA LYS A 23 6.87 -1.36 -0.81
C LYS A 23 6.62 -0.26 -1.85
N TYR A 24 5.36 -0.02 -2.21
CA TYR A 24 5.00 1.05 -3.14
C TYR A 24 5.43 2.42 -2.63
N ILE A 25 5.16 2.71 -1.35
CA ILE A 25 5.49 4.00 -0.73
C ILE A 25 7.00 4.19 -0.68
N TYR A 26 7.76 3.25 -0.12
CA TYR A 26 9.22 3.40 -0.01
C TYR A 26 9.93 3.48 -1.37
N TYR A 27 9.40 2.80 -2.39
CA TYR A 27 10.00 2.86 -3.71
C TYR A 27 9.66 4.16 -4.44
N ASN A 28 8.39 4.55 -4.46
CA ASN A 28 7.90 5.64 -5.30
C ASN A 28 7.92 7.01 -4.63
N ILE A 29 7.95 7.10 -3.30
CA ILE A 29 7.86 8.37 -2.58
C ILE A 29 9.23 8.69 -2.00
N GLU A 30 9.69 9.91 -2.22
CA GLU A 30 10.96 10.39 -1.71
C GLU A 30 10.86 10.77 -0.22
N ASP A 31 12.00 10.73 0.49
CA ASP A 31 12.11 11.15 1.89
C ASP A 31 11.15 10.48 2.90
N VAL A 32 10.73 9.24 2.63
CA VAL A 32 9.93 8.44 3.58
C VAL A 32 10.82 7.89 4.70
N LYS A 33 10.53 8.29 5.94
CA LYS A 33 11.17 7.86 7.19
C LYS A 33 10.31 6.89 7.98
N SER A 34 8.99 7.08 7.94
CA SER A 34 8.03 6.20 8.61
C SER A 34 6.70 6.15 7.87
N ILE A 35 5.98 5.04 8.03
CA ILE A 35 4.61 4.84 7.53
C ILE A 35 3.76 4.48 8.73
N THR A 36 2.57 5.09 8.87
CA THR A 36 1.59 4.74 9.90
C THR A 36 0.27 4.39 9.25
N PHE A 37 -0.19 3.16 9.44
CA PHE A 37 -1.53 2.74 9.04
C PHE A 37 -2.53 3.08 10.15
N ILE A 38 -3.61 3.78 9.78
CA ILE A 38 -4.63 4.25 10.74
C ILE A 38 -5.90 3.40 10.72
N GLU A 39 -6.25 2.85 9.54
CA GLU A 39 -7.54 2.19 9.37
C GLU A 39 -7.47 1.15 8.24
N LYS A 40 -8.00 -0.04 8.54
CA LYS A 40 -8.38 -1.07 7.57
C LYS A 40 -9.90 -0.98 7.41
N GLY A 41 -10.35 -0.61 6.22
CA GLY A 41 -11.76 -0.37 5.94
C GLY A 41 -12.24 -1.07 4.68
N VAL A 42 -13.55 -1.10 4.50
CA VAL A 42 -14.18 -1.59 3.27
C VAL A 42 -15.20 -0.56 2.82
N SER A 43 -15.15 -0.16 1.55
CA SER A 43 -16.13 0.77 0.99
C SER A 43 -17.53 0.14 0.92
N PRO A 44 -18.61 0.93 0.74
CA PRO A 44 -19.96 0.38 0.53
C PRO A 44 -20.06 -0.62 -0.62
N MET A 45 -19.17 -0.51 -1.62
CA MET A 45 -19.09 -1.44 -2.75
C MET A 45 -18.22 -2.68 -2.48
N GLY A 46 -17.81 -2.93 -1.23
CA GLY A 46 -17.00 -4.09 -0.86
C GLY A 46 -15.51 -3.96 -1.16
N VAL A 47 -15.03 -2.80 -1.64
CA VAL A 47 -13.60 -2.59 -1.97
C VAL A 47 -12.80 -2.33 -0.69
N PRO A 48 -11.80 -3.17 -0.34
CA PRO A 48 -10.94 -2.93 0.82
C PRO A 48 -10.05 -1.71 0.62
N LYS A 49 -9.81 -0.98 1.71
CA LYS A 49 -9.02 0.25 1.74
C LYS A 49 -8.11 0.25 2.96
N LEU A 50 -6.89 0.72 2.74
CA LEU A 50 -5.91 0.95 3.80
C LEU A 50 -5.61 2.44 3.84
N LYS A 51 -5.89 3.09 4.96
CA LYS A 51 -5.59 4.51 5.16
C LYS A 51 -4.35 4.65 6.02
N GLY A 52 -3.58 5.70 5.78
CA GLY A 52 -2.41 6.00 6.58
C GLY A 52 -1.83 7.36 6.27
N TYR A 53 -0.69 7.64 6.88
CA TYR A 53 0.13 8.81 6.60
C TYR A 53 1.61 8.45 6.73
N ILE A 54 2.49 9.30 6.21
CA ILE A 54 3.94 9.12 6.33
C ILE A 54 4.59 10.15 7.25
N ASN A 55 5.79 9.85 7.73
CA ASN A 55 6.67 10.78 8.45
C ASN A 55 6.05 11.41 9.71
N ASN A 56 5.08 10.73 10.33
CA ASN A 56 4.27 11.26 11.43
C ASN A 56 3.54 12.58 11.10
N ASN A 57 3.40 12.92 9.82
CA ASN A 57 2.67 14.09 9.36
C ASN A 57 1.32 13.66 8.77
N LYS A 58 0.22 14.05 9.41
CA LYS A 58 -1.13 13.72 8.97
C LYS A 58 -1.56 14.45 7.69
N GLU A 59 -0.84 15.50 7.28
CA GLU A 59 -1.07 16.19 6.01
C GLU A 59 -0.47 15.40 4.82
N LEU A 60 0.45 14.48 5.11
CA LEU A 60 0.98 13.52 4.14
C LEU A 60 0.18 12.21 4.17
N ASP A 61 -1.15 12.32 4.03
CA ASP A 61 -2.07 11.18 4.11
C ASP A 61 -2.30 10.48 2.77
N PHE A 62 -2.71 9.21 2.89
CA PHE A 62 -3.03 8.37 1.75
C PHE A 62 -4.17 7.39 2.03
N ILE A 63 -4.78 6.95 0.93
CA ILE A 63 -5.75 5.87 0.85
C ILE A 63 -5.34 4.91 -0.27
N ALA A 64 -4.89 3.72 0.11
CA ALA A 64 -4.62 2.63 -0.80
C ALA A 64 -5.90 1.80 -1.00
N SER A 65 -6.45 1.80 -2.20
CA SER A 65 -7.61 0.98 -2.57
C SER A 65 -7.13 -0.37 -3.12
N ILE A 66 -7.59 -1.45 -2.51
CA ILE A 66 -7.15 -2.81 -2.83
C ILE A 66 -8.22 -3.47 -3.69
N SER A 67 -7.83 -4.22 -4.72
CA SER A 67 -8.79 -4.99 -5.52
C SER A 67 -9.42 -6.11 -4.68
N THR A 68 -10.69 -6.42 -4.91
CA THR A 68 -11.34 -7.58 -4.29
C THR A 68 -10.81 -8.90 -4.83
N THR A 69 -10.15 -8.90 -5.99
CA THR A 69 -9.67 -10.09 -6.69
C THR A 69 -8.15 -10.16 -6.83
N LYS A 70 -7.43 -9.07 -6.52
CA LYS A 70 -5.98 -8.96 -6.69
C LYS A 70 -5.37 -8.17 -5.55
N ASN A 71 -4.08 -8.38 -5.34
CA ASN A 71 -3.30 -7.58 -4.41
C ASN A 71 -3.18 -6.11 -4.86
N PHE A 72 -2.81 -5.24 -3.93
CA PHE A 72 -2.49 -3.84 -4.20
C PHE A 72 -1.35 -3.70 -5.21
N GLU A 73 -1.51 -2.78 -6.16
CA GLU A 73 -0.52 -2.47 -7.21
C GLU A 73 -0.15 -0.98 -7.23
N ASN A 74 -1.13 -0.09 -7.41
CA ASN A 74 -0.88 1.34 -7.59
C ASN A 74 -2.12 2.24 -7.36
N LYS A 75 -3.26 1.70 -6.92
CA LYS A 75 -4.50 2.47 -6.69
C LYS A 75 -4.38 3.28 -5.40
N PHE A 76 -3.64 4.38 -5.49
CA PHE A 76 -3.14 5.15 -4.36
C PHE A 76 -3.62 6.60 -4.45
N THR A 77 -4.67 6.93 -3.68
CA THR A 77 -5.11 8.32 -3.48
C THR A 77 -4.28 8.93 -2.37
N ARG A 78 -3.89 10.20 -2.49
CA ARG A 78 -2.99 10.90 -1.57
C ARG A 78 -3.36 12.37 -1.44
N SER A 79 -2.85 13.02 -0.39
CA SER A 79 -2.88 14.48 -0.28
C SER A 79 -2.07 15.16 -1.39
N GLY A 80 -2.32 16.45 -1.59
CA GLY A 80 -1.57 17.27 -2.55
C GLY A 80 -0.09 17.35 -2.21
N GLU A 81 0.25 17.60 -0.94
CA GLU A 81 1.63 17.65 -0.46
C GLU A 81 2.36 16.33 -0.66
N LEU A 82 1.69 15.20 -0.42
CA LEU A 82 2.28 13.88 -0.66
C LEU A 82 2.49 13.62 -2.17
N ASP A 83 1.62 14.13 -3.06
CA ASP A 83 1.79 13.98 -4.52
C ASP A 83 3.06 14.64 -5.06
N GLU A 84 3.49 15.75 -4.44
CA GLU A 84 4.72 16.46 -4.81
C GLU A 84 5.97 15.61 -4.53
N MET A 85 5.91 14.70 -3.56
CA MET A 85 7.00 13.81 -3.16
C MET A 85 7.07 12.51 -3.99
N ILE A 86 6.09 12.27 -4.88
CA ILE A 86 6.03 11.04 -5.68
C ILE A 86 6.94 11.15 -6.91
N LYS A 87 7.80 10.16 -7.12
CA LYS A 87 8.58 9.97 -8.35
C LYS A 87 7.66 9.83 -9.55
N LYS A 88 7.92 10.61 -10.61
CA LYS A 88 7.11 10.61 -11.84
C LYS A 88 7.95 10.05 -13.01
N PRO A 89 7.56 8.93 -13.65
CA PRO A 89 6.35 8.13 -13.39
C PRO A 89 6.50 7.18 -12.18
N ALA A 90 5.41 7.01 -11.43
CA ALA A 90 5.34 6.02 -10.36
C ALA A 90 5.17 4.60 -10.94
N LYS A 91 5.81 3.62 -10.31
CA LYS A 91 5.76 2.20 -10.70
C LYS A 91 4.79 1.42 -9.81
N SER A 92 4.09 0.47 -10.42
CA SER A 92 3.32 -0.53 -9.67
C SER A 92 4.23 -1.46 -8.87
N VAL A 93 3.67 -2.11 -7.85
CA VAL A 93 4.43 -3.08 -7.02
C VAL A 93 5.01 -4.21 -7.87
N SER A 94 4.28 -4.71 -8.87
CA SER A 94 4.80 -5.75 -9.77
C SER A 94 5.98 -5.28 -10.62
N GLU A 95 5.97 -4.02 -11.08
CA GLU A 95 7.11 -3.43 -11.81
C GLU A 95 8.33 -3.28 -10.91
N ILE A 96 8.12 -2.83 -9.67
CA ILE A 96 9.19 -2.74 -8.65
C ILE A 96 9.81 -4.11 -8.38
N GLU A 97 8.98 -5.13 -8.15
CA GLU A 97 9.44 -6.50 -7.90
C GLU A 97 10.19 -7.10 -9.08
N LYS A 98 9.83 -6.74 -10.32
CA LYS A 98 10.56 -7.16 -11.52
C LYS A 98 11.95 -6.53 -11.57
N GLU A 99 12.05 -5.23 -11.36
CA GLU A 99 13.33 -4.51 -11.35
C GLU A 99 14.26 -4.99 -10.23
N GLU A 100 13.73 -5.25 -9.03
CA GLU A 100 14.50 -5.81 -7.92
C GLU A 100 15.06 -7.20 -8.22
N LYS A 101 14.37 -8.00 -9.04
CA LYS A 101 14.85 -9.33 -9.46
C LYS A 101 15.94 -9.20 -10.51
N GLU A 102 15.77 -8.31 -11.49
CA GLU A 102 16.75 -8.06 -12.54
C GLU A 102 18.08 -7.55 -11.95
N LYS A 103 18.04 -6.61 -11.00
CA LYS A 103 19.24 -6.10 -10.29
C LYS A 103 19.97 -7.13 -9.43
N LYS A 104 19.33 -8.23 -9.04
CA LYS A 104 19.93 -9.30 -8.23
C LYS A 104 20.60 -10.39 -9.09
N GLN A 105 20.31 -10.40 -10.39
CA GLN A 105 20.89 -11.34 -11.34
C GLN A 105 22.15 -10.78 -12.01
N GLU A 106 22.40 -9.48 -11.85
CA GLU A 106 23.62 -8.77 -12.25
C GLU A 106 24.65 -8.78 -11.11
#